data_AF-A0A838EWU9-F1
#
_entry.id   AF-A0A838EWU9-F1
#
_cell.length_a   1.000
_cell.length_b   1.000
_cell.length_c   1.000
_cell.angle_alpha   90.00
_cell.angle_beta   90.00
_cell.angle_gamma   90.00
#
_symmetry.space_group_name_H-M   'P 1'
#
loop_
_entity.id
_entity.type
_entity.pdbx_description
1 polymer ?
#
loop_
_entity_poly.entity_id
_entity_poly.type
_entity_poly.pdbx_seq_one_letter_code
_entity_poly.pdbx_strand_id
1 'polypeptide(L)'
;MKNLQLVLLLLSLMACSIFQVVNVADHNKKTQEILGQAERGVKRVEMDVLEHEQILAKWKDSKSVQSLNRMRSMQQNLLQNYIRMKEDFANTPFHGKTKLTSKDKEFNAFNAHQKDFKNRFDILDKQFDNYRDESNKLNAYLETKSILKVNSQKVKEDFVNTINEAKRAQLKVKNELMDYNVKLNQSTLKPEVKSKQKTILQDLVKMVEKIENETFKLQRLFNATMTDINSGVKYVTPGMKAHNYLGKIQNHVKAIQVQIDEFNSKSKTLID
;
A
#
# COMPACT_ATOMS: atom_id res chain seq x y z
N MET A 1 3.29 12.88 68.33
CA MET A 1 2.85 13.42 67.01
C MET A 1 3.33 12.62 65.81
N LYS A 2 4.58 12.10 65.75
CA LYS A 2 5.10 11.35 64.59
C LYS A 2 4.35 10.05 64.24
N ASN A 3 3.79 9.34 65.24
CA ASN A 3 3.04 8.09 65.00
C ASN A 3 1.66 8.31 64.39
N LEU A 4 1.04 9.48 64.60
CA LEU A 4 -0.31 9.77 64.08
C LEU A 4 -0.27 10.06 62.57
N GLN A 5 0.78 10.74 62.10
CA GLN A 5 1.00 11.00 60.67
C GLN A 5 1.32 9.73 59.89
N LEU A 6 2.08 8.79 60.48
CA LEU A 6 2.38 7.50 59.83
C LEU A 6 1.12 6.63 59.68
N VAL A 7 0.25 6.61 60.70
CA VAL A 7 -1.03 5.89 60.66
C VAL A 7 -1.99 6.52 59.65
N LEU A 8 -2.06 7.85 59.56
CA LEU A 8 -2.85 8.56 58.54
C LEU A 8 -2.34 8.32 57.12
N LEU A 9 -1.02 8.24 56.91
CA LEU A 9 -0.42 7.95 55.61
C LEU A 9 -0.66 6.49 55.18
N LEU A 10 -0.57 5.54 56.12
CA LEU A 10 -0.92 4.13 55.88
C LEU A 10 -2.41 3.95 55.62
N LEU A 11 -3.28 4.67 56.34
CA LEU A 11 -4.72 4.68 56.08
C LEU A 11 -5.07 5.34 54.74
N SER A 12 -4.35 6.38 54.30
CA SER A 12 -4.57 7.00 52.98
C SER A 12 -4.04 6.15 51.84
N LEU A 13 -2.90 5.47 52.00
CA LEU A 13 -2.37 4.50 51.05
C LEU A 13 -3.27 3.25 50.96
N MET A 14 -3.79 2.77 52.10
CA MET A 14 -4.80 1.72 52.11
C MET A 14 -6.11 2.21 51.46
N ALA A 15 -6.61 3.39 51.78
CA ALA A 15 -7.81 3.97 51.13
C ALA A 15 -7.66 4.14 49.61
N CYS A 16 -6.47 4.49 49.13
CA CYS A 16 -6.17 4.60 47.71
C CYS A 16 -6.08 3.24 47.00
N SER A 17 -5.76 2.17 47.72
CA SER A 17 -5.75 0.78 47.23
C SER A 17 -7.12 0.05 47.35
N ILE A 18 -8.08 0.61 48.10
CA ILE A 18 -9.37 -0.04 48.43
C ILE A 18 -10.44 0.12 47.35
N PHE A 19 -10.25 0.99 46.35
CA PHE A 19 -11.24 1.20 45.28
C PHE A 19 -10.61 1.17 43.88
N GLN A 20 -9.96 0.05 43.55
CA GLN A 20 -9.68 -0.24 42.14
C GLN A 20 -10.99 -0.67 41.48
N VAL A 21 -11.47 0.16 40.56
CA VAL A 21 -12.61 -0.13 39.69
C VAL A 21 -12.08 -0.43 38.30
N VAL A 22 -12.43 -1.60 37.78
CA VAL A 22 -12.13 -1.99 36.41
C VAL A 22 -13.41 -1.90 35.57
N ASN A 23 -13.31 -1.22 34.43
CA ASN A 23 -14.43 -1.06 33.50
C ASN A 23 -14.47 -2.24 32.53
N VAL A 24 -15.28 -3.24 32.86
CA VAL A 24 -15.40 -4.50 32.10
C VAL A 24 -16.00 -4.24 30.71
N ALA A 25 -16.97 -3.34 30.62
CA ALA A 25 -17.58 -2.98 29.34
C ALA A 25 -16.57 -2.39 28.35
N ASP A 26 -15.68 -1.51 28.83
CA ASP A 26 -14.63 -0.91 27.98
C ASP A 26 -13.63 -1.95 27.50
N HIS A 27 -13.24 -2.89 28.36
CA HIS A 27 -12.37 -3.99 27.98
C HIS A 27 -13.04 -4.88 26.93
N ASN A 28 -14.29 -5.30 27.16
CA ASN A 28 -15.03 -6.14 26.21
C ASN A 28 -15.17 -5.46 24.84
N LYS A 29 -15.48 -4.16 24.83
CA LYS A 29 -15.55 -3.37 23.59
C LYS A 29 -14.20 -3.39 22.84
N LYS A 30 -13.09 -3.09 23.53
CA LYS A 30 -11.75 -3.11 22.91
C LYS A 30 -11.38 -4.50 22.39
N THR A 31 -11.65 -5.55 23.16
CA THR A 31 -11.38 -6.93 22.76
C THR A 31 -12.19 -7.30 21.50
N GLN A 32 -13.45 -6.88 21.40
CA GLN A 32 -14.27 -7.07 20.21
C GLN A 32 -13.74 -6.30 18.99
N GLU A 33 -13.26 -5.07 19.17
CA GLU A 33 -12.62 -4.28 18.11
C GLU A 33 -11.36 -4.97 17.58
N ILE A 34 -10.49 -5.46 18.47
CA ILE A 34 -9.26 -6.19 18.10
C ILE A 34 -9.62 -7.51 17.39
N LEU A 35 -10.60 -8.27 17.89
CA LEU A 35 -11.10 -9.47 17.22
C LEU A 35 -11.62 -9.16 15.81
N GLY A 36 -12.33 -8.04 15.62
CA GLY A 36 -12.78 -7.60 14.31
C GLY A 36 -11.63 -7.23 13.35
N GLN A 37 -10.52 -6.69 13.87
CA GLN A 37 -9.31 -6.44 13.10
C GLN A 37 -8.61 -7.75 12.72
N ALA A 38 -8.48 -8.68 13.68
CA ALA A 38 -7.93 -10.01 13.47
C ALA A 38 -8.73 -10.79 12.42
N GLU A 39 -10.07 -10.73 12.44
CA GLU A 39 -10.93 -11.36 11.44
C GLU A 39 -10.59 -10.91 10.01
N ARG A 40 -10.45 -9.59 9.82
CA ARG A 40 -10.04 -9.02 8.53
C ARG A 40 -8.63 -9.45 8.15
N GLY A 41 -7.73 -9.57 9.14
CA GLY A 41 -6.40 -10.12 8.96
C GLY A 41 -6.43 -11.54 8.43
N VAL A 42 -7.13 -12.45 9.09
CA VAL A 42 -7.26 -13.87 8.71
C VAL A 42 -7.85 -13.99 7.31
N LYS A 43 -8.95 -13.29 7.01
CA LYS A 43 -9.57 -13.32 5.66
C LYS A 43 -8.59 -12.87 4.57
N ARG A 44 -7.75 -11.87 4.84
CA ARG A 44 -6.72 -11.43 3.89
C ARG A 44 -5.65 -12.50 3.67
N VAL A 45 -5.22 -13.15 4.75
CA VAL A 45 -4.27 -14.27 4.69
C VAL A 45 -4.85 -15.45 3.88
N GLU A 46 -6.12 -15.79 4.08
CA GLU A 46 -6.80 -16.84 3.30
C GLU A 46 -6.84 -16.50 1.80
N MET A 47 -7.22 -15.27 1.45
CA MET A 47 -7.21 -14.82 0.06
C MET A 47 -5.81 -14.83 -0.54
N ASP A 48 -4.80 -14.37 0.20
CA ASP A 48 -3.42 -14.33 -0.30
C ASP A 48 -2.87 -15.75 -0.54
N VAL A 49 -3.16 -16.74 0.32
CA VAL A 49 -2.82 -18.14 0.05
C VAL A 49 -3.50 -18.63 -1.24
N LEU A 50 -4.81 -18.44 -1.38
CA LEU A 50 -5.55 -18.85 -2.57
C LEU A 50 -4.99 -18.23 -3.86
N GLU A 51 -4.60 -16.97 -3.81
CA GLU A 51 -3.96 -16.29 -4.94
C GLU A 51 -2.65 -16.96 -5.34
N HIS A 52 -1.76 -17.21 -4.37
CA HIS A 52 -0.49 -17.90 -4.61
C HIS A 52 -0.70 -19.32 -5.15
N GLU A 53 -1.70 -20.06 -4.65
CA GLU A 53 -2.05 -21.38 -5.16
C GLU A 53 -2.41 -21.37 -6.64
N GLN A 54 -3.22 -20.40 -7.08
CA GLN A 54 -3.66 -20.31 -8.47
C GLN A 54 -2.50 -20.08 -9.44
N ILE A 55 -1.50 -19.28 -9.03
CA ILE A 55 -0.32 -19.00 -9.87
C ILE A 55 0.61 -20.20 -9.87
N LEU A 56 0.89 -20.75 -8.70
CA LEU A 56 1.80 -21.88 -8.54
C LEU A 56 1.22 -23.16 -9.13
N ALA A 57 -0.09 -23.28 -9.29
CA ALA A 57 -0.69 -24.36 -10.09
C ALA A 57 -0.15 -24.40 -11.53
N LYS A 58 0.19 -23.24 -12.10
CA LYS A 58 0.77 -23.09 -13.44
C LYS A 58 2.30 -23.07 -13.42
N TRP A 59 2.91 -22.66 -12.31
CA TRP A 59 4.36 -22.50 -12.14
C TRP A 59 4.85 -23.28 -10.91
N LYS A 60 5.03 -24.60 -11.08
CA LYS A 60 5.37 -25.54 -10.00
C LYS A 60 6.87 -25.81 -9.91
N ASP A 61 7.63 -24.88 -9.35
CA ASP A 61 9.01 -25.17 -8.95
C ASP A 61 9.09 -25.56 -7.45
N SER A 62 10.11 -26.35 -7.10
CA SER A 62 10.22 -26.89 -5.74
C SER A 62 10.27 -25.81 -4.65
N LYS A 63 10.92 -24.67 -4.90
CA LYS A 63 11.11 -23.61 -3.92
C LYS A 63 9.83 -22.83 -3.66
N SER A 64 9.08 -22.49 -4.71
CA SER A 64 7.78 -21.82 -4.55
C SER A 64 6.75 -22.71 -3.88
N VAL A 65 6.70 -24.00 -4.22
CA VAL A 65 5.81 -24.98 -3.57
C VAL A 65 6.14 -25.12 -2.08
N GLN A 66 7.42 -25.20 -1.72
CA GLN A 66 7.82 -25.25 -0.31
C GLN A 66 7.37 -24.01 0.47
N SER A 67 7.55 -22.82 -0.11
CA SER A 67 7.14 -21.54 0.50
C SER A 67 5.63 -21.47 0.67
N LEU A 68 4.86 -21.89 -0.36
CA LEU A 68 3.40 -21.95 -0.28
C LEU A 68 2.92 -22.92 0.81
N ASN A 69 3.54 -24.09 0.95
CA ASN A 69 3.18 -25.03 2.01
C ASN A 69 3.44 -24.47 3.40
N ARG A 70 4.52 -23.69 3.59
CA ARG A 70 4.76 -22.96 4.84
C ARG A 70 3.68 -21.91 5.08
N MET A 71 3.33 -21.11 4.07
CA MET A 71 2.25 -20.12 4.17
C MET A 71 0.90 -20.77 4.53
N ARG A 72 0.56 -21.92 3.94
CA ARG A 72 -0.64 -22.69 4.29
C ARG A 72 -0.64 -23.13 5.75
N SER A 73 0.49 -23.67 6.24
CA SER A 73 0.61 -24.06 7.65
C SER A 73 0.46 -22.86 8.58
N MET A 74 1.07 -21.72 8.25
CA MET A 74 0.91 -20.47 9.01
C MET A 74 -0.55 -19.96 8.98
N GLN A 75 -1.22 -20.00 7.83
CA GLN A 75 -2.63 -19.61 7.66
C GLN A 75 -3.56 -20.49 8.50
N GLN A 76 -3.34 -21.81 8.51
CA GLN A 76 -4.12 -22.73 9.35
C GLN A 76 -3.92 -22.43 10.84
N ASN A 77 -2.68 -22.21 11.28
CA ASN A 77 -2.38 -21.87 12.68
C ASN A 77 -3.03 -20.54 13.10
N LEU A 78 -2.95 -19.51 12.23
CA LEU A 78 -3.61 -18.22 12.44
C LEU A 78 -5.13 -18.37 12.58
N LEU A 79 -5.75 -19.12 11.67
CA LEU A 79 -7.19 -19.37 11.67
C LEU A 79 -7.63 -20.09 12.95
N GLN A 80 -6.94 -21.16 13.34
CA GLN A 80 -7.26 -21.92 14.54
C GLN A 80 -7.13 -21.08 15.82
N ASN A 81 -6.06 -20.30 15.94
CA ASN A 81 -5.85 -19.44 17.11
C ASN A 81 -6.88 -18.31 17.18
N TYR A 82 -7.20 -17.69 16.04
CA TYR A 82 -8.24 -16.68 15.96
C TYR A 82 -9.62 -17.24 16.35
N ILE A 83 -10.02 -18.40 15.81
CA ILE A 83 -11.30 -19.05 16.13
C ILE A 83 -11.38 -19.34 17.62
N ARG A 84 -10.35 -19.98 18.19
CA ARG A 84 -10.32 -20.29 19.62
C ARG A 84 -10.47 -19.03 20.47
N MET A 85 -9.73 -17.97 20.15
CA MET A 85 -9.80 -16.72 20.90
C MET A 85 -11.18 -16.04 20.78
N LYS A 86 -11.81 -16.12 19.62
CA LYS A 86 -13.18 -15.62 19.40
C LYS A 86 -14.20 -16.41 20.21
N GLU A 87 -14.10 -17.73 20.22
CA GLU A 87 -14.96 -18.63 20.99
C GLU A 87 -14.79 -18.41 22.49
N ASP A 88 -13.55 -18.35 22.98
CA ASP A 88 -13.25 -18.08 24.39
C ASP A 88 -13.80 -16.72 24.83
N PHE A 89 -13.73 -15.70 23.96
CA PHE A 89 -14.30 -14.39 24.26
C PHE A 89 -15.83 -14.42 24.28
N ALA A 90 -16.47 -15.15 23.36
CA ALA A 90 -17.92 -15.29 23.33
C ALA A 90 -18.44 -16.04 24.57
N ASN A 91 -17.67 -17.00 25.07
CA ASN A 91 -18.01 -17.81 26.24
C ASN A 91 -17.51 -17.21 27.57
N THR A 92 -17.02 -15.97 27.56
CA THR A 92 -16.49 -15.34 28.78
C THR A 92 -17.60 -15.14 29.82
N PRO A 93 -17.36 -15.46 31.11
CA PRO A 93 -18.35 -15.25 32.16
C PRO A 93 -18.61 -13.77 32.47
N PHE A 94 -17.82 -12.86 31.88
CA PHE A 94 -17.87 -11.42 32.13
C PHE A 94 -18.69 -10.64 31.09
N HIS A 95 -19.33 -11.31 30.13
CA HIS A 95 -20.00 -10.65 28.99
C HIS A 95 -21.09 -9.65 29.39
N GLY A 96 -21.83 -9.93 30.47
CA GLY A 96 -22.91 -9.06 30.99
C GLY A 96 -22.49 -8.07 32.08
N LYS A 97 -21.21 -7.99 32.43
CA LYS A 97 -20.72 -7.13 33.53
C LYS A 97 -20.29 -5.77 32.99
N THR A 98 -20.67 -4.70 33.67
CA THR A 98 -20.26 -3.33 33.30
C THR A 98 -18.99 -2.90 34.02
N LYS A 99 -18.92 -3.13 35.34
CA LYS A 99 -17.77 -2.79 36.19
C LYS A 99 -17.53 -3.87 37.24
N LEU A 100 -16.28 -4.02 37.65
CA LEU A 100 -15.87 -4.83 38.79
C LEU A 100 -14.96 -3.99 39.70
N THR A 101 -15.07 -4.22 40.98
CA THR A 101 -14.27 -3.59 42.04
C THR A 101 -13.39 -4.64 42.71
N SER A 102 -12.34 -4.21 43.41
CA SER A 102 -11.46 -5.13 44.18
C SER A 102 -12.19 -5.95 45.26
N LYS A 103 -13.44 -5.60 45.59
CA LYS A 103 -14.30 -6.33 46.54
C LYS A 103 -15.09 -7.47 45.88
N ASP A 104 -15.20 -7.47 44.56
CA ASP A 104 -15.92 -8.51 43.83
C ASP A 104 -15.08 -9.79 43.75
N LYS A 105 -15.70 -10.94 44.08
CA LYS A 105 -15.03 -12.26 44.04
C LYS A 105 -14.42 -12.58 42.67
N GLU A 106 -14.99 -11.99 41.62
CA GLU A 106 -14.63 -12.16 40.22
C GLU A 106 -13.45 -11.25 39.77
N PHE A 107 -13.03 -10.27 40.58
CA PHE A 107 -12.05 -9.24 40.17
C PHE A 107 -10.70 -9.82 39.74
N ASN A 108 -10.13 -10.73 40.53
CA ASN A 108 -8.86 -11.36 40.21
C ASN A 108 -8.96 -12.26 38.96
N ALA A 109 -10.08 -12.96 38.80
CA ALA A 109 -10.33 -13.78 37.62
C ALA A 109 -10.45 -12.90 36.36
N PHE A 110 -11.10 -11.74 36.45
CA PHE A 110 -11.18 -10.78 35.36
C PHE A 110 -9.80 -10.24 34.96
N ASN A 111 -8.97 -9.85 35.92
CA ASN A 111 -7.61 -9.36 35.62
C ASN A 111 -6.73 -10.45 34.97
N ALA A 112 -6.84 -11.70 35.43
CA ALA A 112 -6.16 -12.81 34.79
C ALA A 112 -6.64 -13.02 33.35
N HIS A 113 -7.95 -12.97 33.12
CA HIS A 113 -8.57 -13.05 31.79
C HIS A 113 -8.07 -11.94 30.85
N GLN A 114 -8.05 -10.68 31.31
CA GLN A 114 -7.52 -9.56 30.51
C GLN A 114 -6.07 -9.79 30.09
N LYS A 115 -5.23 -10.26 31.02
CA LYS A 115 -3.81 -10.54 30.75
C LYS A 115 -3.64 -11.68 29.75
N ASP A 116 -4.43 -12.74 29.90
CA ASP A 116 -4.42 -13.88 28.99
C ASP A 116 -4.81 -13.46 27.55
N PHE A 117 -5.91 -12.72 27.39
CA PHE A 117 -6.31 -12.19 26.08
C PHE A 117 -5.24 -11.30 25.46
N LYS A 118 -4.64 -10.40 26.25
CA LYS A 118 -3.54 -9.57 25.77
C LYS A 118 -2.37 -10.40 25.25
N ASN A 119 -1.92 -11.40 26.02
CA ASN A 119 -0.83 -12.28 25.59
C ASN A 119 -1.17 -13.04 24.30
N ARG A 120 -2.42 -13.49 24.15
CA ARG A 120 -2.87 -14.20 22.95
C ARG A 120 -2.95 -13.29 21.73
N PHE A 121 -3.37 -12.04 21.89
CA PHE A 121 -3.30 -11.02 20.83
C PHE A 121 -1.85 -10.77 20.40
N ASP A 122 -0.93 -10.61 21.35
CA ASP A 122 0.50 -10.41 21.04
C ASP A 122 1.09 -11.60 20.26
N ILE A 123 0.62 -12.83 20.55
CA ILE A 123 1.00 -14.02 19.77
C ILE A 123 0.40 -13.97 18.37
N LEU A 124 -0.88 -13.63 18.24
CA LEU A 124 -1.56 -13.57 16.95
C LEU A 124 -0.93 -12.51 16.04
N ASP A 125 -0.56 -11.34 16.58
CA ASP A 125 0.12 -10.28 15.85
C ASP A 125 1.48 -10.76 15.32
N LYS A 126 2.29 -11.44 16.16
CA LYS A 126 3.55 -12.06 15.70
C LYS A 126 3.32 -13.11 14.61
N GLN A 127 2.24 -13.88 14.69
CA GLN A 127 1.90 -14.84 13.64
C GLN A 127 1.55 -14.15 12.32
N PHE A 128 0.85 -13.01 12.37
CA PHE A 128 0.60 -12.19 11.17
C PHE A 128 1.88 -11.64 10.55
N ASP A 129 2.82 -11.16 11.37
CA ASP A 129 4.10 -10.66 10.89
C ASP A 129 4.94 -11.77 10.25
N ASN A 130 5.04 -12.93 10.90
CA ASN A 130 5.71 -14.10 10.34
C ASN A 130 5.10 -14.55 9.00
N TYR A 131 3.75 -14.53 8.90
CA TYR A 131 3.07 -14.82 7.64
C TYR A 131 3.42 -13.79 6.56
N ARG A 132 3.39 -12.49 6.91
CA ARG A 132 3.70 -11.40 5.96
C ARG A 132 5.12 -11.53 5.43
N ASP A 133 6.07 -11.87 6.29
CA ASP A 133 7.46 -12.09 5.88
C ASP A 133 7.59 -13.26 4.90
N GLU A 134 6.90 -14.37 5.14
CA GLU A 134 6.93 -15.52 4.22
C GLU A 134 6.24 -15.20 2.88
N SER A 135 5.10 -14.49 2.91
CA SER A 135 4.43 -14.00 1.70
C SER A 135 5.33 -13.05 0.90
N ASN A 136 6.02 -12.12 1.57
CA ASN A 136 6.96 -11.21 0.92
C ASN A 136 8.14 -11.95 0.29
N LYS A 137 8.69 -12.98 0.95
CA LYS A 137 9.75 -13.82 0.38
C LYS A 137 9.29 -14.57 -0.86
N LEU A 138 8.06 -15.09 -0.86
CA LEU A 138 7.50 -15.77 -2.02
C LEU A 138 7.29 -14.77 -3.17
N ASN A 139 6.72 -13.59 -2.90
CA ASN A 139 6.56 -12.54 -3.91
C ASN A 139 7.90 -12.12 -4.52
N ALA A 140 8.92 -11.85 -3.70
CA ALA A 140 10.25 -11.51 -4.18
C ALA A 140 10.85 -12.64 -5.04
N TYR A 141 10.64 -13.90 -4.67
CA TYR A 141 11.07 -15.03 -5.49
C TYR A 141 10.33 -15.09 -6.83
N LEU A 142 9.01 -14.91 -6.83
CA LEU A 142 8.19 -14.86 -8.05
C LEU A 142 8.67 -13.73 -8.99
N GLU A 143 9.02 -12.57 -8.43
CA GLU A 143 9.60 -11.46 -9.21
C GLU A 143 10.92 -11.84 -9.87
N THR A 144 11.80 -12.63 -9.22
CA THR A 144 13.02 -13.16 -9.88
C THR A 144 12.72 -14.10 -11.05
N LYS A 145 11.49 -14.63 -11.12
CA LYS A 145 10.99 -15.44 -12.24
C LYS A 145 10.17 -14.61 -13.24
N SER A 146 10.19 -13.29 -13.12
CA SER A 146 9.39 -12.35 -13.91
C SER A 146 7.88 -12.60 -13.77
N ILE A 147 7.45 -13.14 -12.63
CA ILE A 147 6.04 -13.28 -12.28
C ILE A 147 5.70 -12.11 -11.37
N LEU A 148 5.00 -11.11 -11.92
CA LEU A 148 4.80 -9.83 -11.25
C LEU A 148 3.41 -9.75 -10.65
N LYS A 149 3.32 -9.48 -9.35
CA LYS A 149 2.04 -9.12 -8.71
C LYS A 149 1.60 -7.75 -9.22
N VAL A 150 0.41 -7.69 -9.78
CA VAL A 150 -0.17 -6.47 -10.33
C VAL A 150 -1.10 -5.84 -9.30
N ASN A 151 -0.77 -4.61 -8.91
CA ASN A 151 -1.70 -3.74 -8.23
C ASN A 151 -2.40 -2.87 -9.29
N SER A 152 -3.61 -3.28 -9.69
CA SER A 152 -4.39 -2.61 -10.74
C SER A 152 -4.67 -1.14 -10.43
N GLN A 153 -4.92 -0.82 -9.16
CA GLN A 153 -5.12 0.55 -8.71
C GLN A 153 -3.85 1.38 -8.89
N LYS A 154 -2.70 0.87 -8.42
CA LYS A 154 -1.41 1.56 -8.58
C LYS A 154 -1.05 1.76 -10.04
N VAL A 155 -1.23 0.74 -10.89
CA VAL A 155 -0.98 0.84 -12.33
C VAL A 155 -1.86 1.94 -12.97
N LYS A 156 -3.13 2.04 -12.54
CA LYS A 156 -4.04 3.10 -12.99
C LYS A 156 -3.61 4.48 -12.50
N GLU A 157 -3.21 4.61 -11.24
CA GLU A 157 -2.71 5.86 -10.66
C GLU A 157 -1.42 6.33 -11.36
N ASP A 158 -0.43 5.46 -11.50
CA ASP A 158 0.84 5.74 -12.19
C ASP A 158 0.60 6.19 -13.64
N PHE A 159 -0.33 5.52 -14.33
CA PHE A 159 -0.73 5.89 -15.68
C PHE A 159 -1.40 7.27 -15.74
N VAL A 160 -2.39 7.53 -14.89
CA VAL A 160 -3.12 8.80 -14.86
C VAL A 160 -2.15 9.96 -14.55
N ASN A 161 -1.25 9.77 -13.59
CA ASN A 161 -0.24 10.77 -13.25
C ASN A 161 0.67 11.06 -14.44
N THR A 162 1.22 10.01 -15.08
CA THR A 162 2.09 10.17 -16.25
C THR A 162 1.39 10.89 -17.40
N ILE A 163 0.14 10.52 -17.73
CA ILE A 163 -0.61 11.18 -18.81
C ILE A 163 -0.90 12.64 -18.48
N ASN A 164 -1.22 12.95 -17.22
CA ASN A 164 -1.47 14.32 -16.80
C ASN A 164 -0.20 15.17 -16.87
N GLU A 165 0.95 14.64 -16.45
CA GLU A 165 2.25 15.31 -16.58
C GLU A 165 2.62 15.52 -18.06
N ALA A 166 2.47 14.49 -18.89
CA ALA A 166 2.70 14.58 -20.33
C ALA A 166 1.82 15.66 -20.98
N LYS A 167 0.52 15.69 -20.65
CA LYS A 167 -0.42 16.72 -21.14
C LYS A 167 -0.05 18.11 -20.65
N ARG A 168 0.34 18.27 -19.38
CA ARG A 168 0.80 19.55 -18.84
C ARG A 168 2.03 20.05 -19.57
N ALA A 169 3.01 19.18 -19.80
CA ALA A 169 4.20 19.53 -20.58
C ALA A 169 3.85 19.88 -22.03
N GLN A 170 3.03 19.08 -22.71
CA GLN A 170 2.55 19.38 -24.07
C GLN A 170 1.88 20.75 -24.15
N LEU A 171 0.97 21.06 -23.22
CA LEU A 171 0.29 22.35 -23.15
C LEU A 171 1.27 23.50 -22.89
N LYS A 172 2.21 23.32 -21.95
CA LYS A 172 3.25 24.31 -21.67
C LYS A 172 4.08 24.58 -22.91
N VAL A 173 4.54 23.55 -23.61
CA VAL A 173 5.32 23.70 -24.84
C VAL A 173 4.49 24.39 -25.93
N LYS A 174 3.25 23.97 -26.15
CA LYS A 174 2.37 24.58 -27.17
C LYS A 174 2.13 26.07 -26.88
N ASN A 175 1.89 26.43 -25.63
CA ASN A 175 1.68 27.82 -25.23
C ASN A 175 2.98 28.64 -25.40
N GLU A 176 4.11 28.13 -24.93
CA GLU A 176 5.41 28.80 -25.10
C GLU A 176 5.77 28.94 -26.59
N LEU A 177 5.53 27.92 -27.42
CA LEU A 177 5.73 27.96 -28.87
C LEU A 177 4.86 29.02 -29.55
N MET A 178 3.58 29.11 -29.15
CA MET A 178 2.64 30.07 -29.71
C MET A 178 3.07 31.50 -29.36
N ASP A 179 3.37 31.76 -28.09
CA ASP A 179 3.84 33.05 -27.60
C ASP A 179 5.17 33.46 -28.28
N TYR A 180 6.11 32.53 -28.42
CA TYR A 180 7.39 32.80 -29.08
C TYR A 180 7.24 33.11 -30.57
N ASN A 181 6.41 32.36 -31.29
CA ASN A 181 6.20 32.60 -32.72
C ASN A 181 5.59 33.99 -32.97
N VAL A 182 4.63 34.40 -32.13
CA VAL A 182 4.04 35.75 -32.17
C VAL A 182 5.10 36.82 -31.92
N LYS A 183 5.88 36.68 -30.84
CA LYS A 183 6.96 37.64 -30.50
C LYS A 183 8.03 37.72 -31.58
N LEU A 184 8.43 36.58 -32.16
CA LEU A 184 9.45 36.52 -33.20
C LEU A 184 9.03 37.28 -34.46
N ASN A 185 7.79 37.07 -34.90
CA ASN A 185 7.23 37.74 -36.08
C ASN A 185 7.08 39.25 -35.88
N GLN A 186 6.83 39.71 -34.64
CA GLN A 186 6.71 41.12 -34.28
C GLN A 186 8.05 41.78 -33.92
N SER A 187 9.14 41.02 -33.78
CA SER A 187 10.43 41.55 -33.34
C SER A 187 11.16 42.36 -34.43
N THR A 188 11.98 43.32 -34.03
CA THR A 188 12.90 44.08 -34.90
C THR A 188 14.28 43.42 -35.02
N LEU A 189 14.40 42.15 -34.59
CA LEU A 189 15.67 41.40 -34.62
C LEU A 189 16.22 41.26 -36.03
N LYS A 190 17.56 41.23 -36.14
CA LYS A 190 18.27 41.01 -37.40
C LYS A 190 17.86 39.67 -38.03
N PRO A 191 17.83 39.57 -39.39
CA PRO A 191 17.40 38.36 -40.09
C PRO A 191 18.14 37.08 -39.68
N GLU A 192 19.45 37.14 -39.40
CA GLU A 192 20.22 35.95 -39.00
C GLU A 192 19.78 35.41 -37.62
N VAL A 193 19.44 36.31 -36.69
CA VAL A 193 18.94 35.93 -35.35
C VAL A 193 17.55 35.32 -35.46
N LYS A 194 16.68 35.92 -36.29
CA LYS A 194 15.34 35.38 -36.58
C LYS A 194 15.40 33.99 -37.19
N SER A 195 16.35 33.75 -38.10
CA SER A 195 16.58 32.43 -38.71
C SER A 195 16.97 31.39 -37.66
N LYS A 196 17.93 31.70 -36.77
CA LYS A 196 18.32 30.80 -35.67
C LYS A 196 17.17 30.49 -34.72
N GLN A 197 16.40 31.51 -34.31
CA GLN A 197 15.25 31.31 -33.41
C GLN A 197 14.13 30.48 -34.09
N LYS A 198 13.93 30.64 -35.40
CA LYS A 198 13.01 29.80 -36.18
C LYS A 198 13.42 28.33 -36.20
N THR A 199 14.72 28.04 -36.27
CA THR A 199 15.23 26.66 -36.16
C THR A 199 14.95 26.07 -34.78
N ILE A 200 15.19 26.83 -33.70
CA ILE A 200 14.90 26.36 -32.34
C ILE A 200 13.40 26.10 -32.16
N LEU A 201 12.53 26.98 -32.69
CA LEU A 201 11.09 26.77 -32.71
C LEU A 201 10.70 25.47 -33.43
N GLN A 202 11.29 25.17 -34.59
CA GLN A 202 11.05 23.91 -35.30
C GLN A 202 11.50 22.69 -34.48
N ASP A 203 12.60 22.79 -33.74
CA ASP A 203 13.07 21.71 -32.87
C ASP A 203 12.14 21.49 -31.67
N LEU A 204 11.63 22.56 -31.07
CA LEU A 204 10.64 22.50 -29.99
C LEU A 204 9.30 21.91 -30.47
N VAL A 205 8.84 22.25 -31.68
CA VAL A 205 7.64 21.62 -32.29
C VAL A 205 7.84 20.12 -32.44
N LYS A 206 8.99 19.67 -32.96
CA LYS A 206 9.32 18.25 -33.08
C LYS A 206 9.37 17.54 -31.72
N MET A 207 9.77 18.24 -30.65
CA MET A 207 9.71 17.68 -29.29
C MET A 207 8.27 17.45 -28.83
N VAL A 208 7.36 18.39 -29.06
CA VAL A 208 5.93 18.20 -28.75
C VAL A 208 5.37 16.98 -29.48
N GLU A 209 5.65 16.88 -30.78
CA GLU A 209 5.20 15.74 -31.59
C GLU A 209 5.74 14.41 -31.06
N LYS A 210 6.99 14.38 -30.58
CA LYS A 210 7.56 13.19 -29.92
C LYS A 210 6.81 12.87 -28.62
N ILE A 211 6.56 13.87 -27.76
CA ILE A 211 5.84 13.66 -26.49
C ILE A 211 4.41 13.17 -26.77
N GLU A 212 3.72 13.73 -27.76
CA GLU A 212 2.38 13.31 -28.20
C GLU A 212 2.36 11.87 -28.71
N ASN A 213 3.31 11.51 -29.59
CA ASN A 213 3.43 10.17 -30.11
C ASN A 213 3.69 9.14 -29.00
N GLU A 214 4.58 9.45 -28.07
CA GLU A 214 4.88 8.57 -26.93
C GLU A 214 3.70 8.45 -25.96
N THR A 215 2.98 9.56 -25.72
CA THR A 215 1.73 9.58 -24.92
C THR A 215 0.64 8.71 -25.56
N PHE A 216 0.49 8.78 -26.88
CA PHE A 216 -0.49 7.95 -27.60
C PHE A 216 -0.14 6.46 -27.54
N LYS A 217 1.14 6.10 -27.71
CA LYS A 217 1.62 4.72 -27.54
C LYS A 217 1.37 4.23 -26.11
N LEU A 218 1.68 5.05 -25.11
CA LEU A 218 1.43 4.75 -23.69
C LEU A 218 -0.06 4.51 -23.42
N GLN A 219 -0.95 5.37 -23.93
CA GLN A 219 -2.41 5.20 -23.80
C GLN A 219 -2.89 3.87 -24.42
N ARG A 220 -2.40 3.52 -25.62
CA ARG A 220 -2.77 2.26 -26.29
C ARG A 220 -2.30 1.04 -25.49
N LEU A 221 -1.05 1.06 -25.02
CA LEU A 221 -0.49 -0.02 -24.20
C LEU A 221 -1.23 -0.15 -22.87
N PHE A 222 -1.54 0.95 -22.21
CA PHE A 222 -2.30 0.94 -20.96
C PHE A 222 -3.69 0.33 -21.15
N ASN A 223 -4.44 0.78 -22.16
CA ASN A 223 -5.77 0.22 -22.43
C ASN A 223 -5.70 -1.29 -22.67
N ALA A 224 -4.72 -1.75 -23.46
CA ALA A 224 -4.53 -3.18 -23.73
C ALA A 224 -4.10 -3.97 -22.46
N THR A 225 -3.30 -3.37 -21.59
CA THR A 225 -2.87 -3.98 -20.32
C THR A 225 -4.03 -4.06 -19.32
N MET A 226 -4.84 -3.01 -19.24
CA MET A 226 -5.97 -2.94 -18.32
C MET A 226 -7.14 -3.85 -18.71
N THR A 227 -7.32 -4.18 -19.99
CA THR A 227 -8.28 -5.22 -20.39
C THR A 227 -7.95 -6.56 -19.73
N ASP A 228 -6.67 -6.94 -19.73
CA ASP A 228 -6.20 -8.17 -19.08
C ASP A 228 -6.27 -8.06 -17.55
N ILE A 229 -5.83 -6.94 -16.97
CA ILE A 229 -5.77 -6.74 -15.52
C ILE A 229 -7.18 -6.63 -14.89
N ASN A 230 -8.11 -5.92 -15.54
CA ASN A 230 -9.48 -5.73 -15.02
C ASN A 230 -10.32 -7.02 -15.05
N SER A 231 -9.85 -8.07 -15.73
CA SER A 231 -10.46 -9.40 -15.68
C SER A 231 -10.22 -10.14 -14.36
N GLY A 232 -9.56 -9.50 -13.38
CA GLY A 232 -9.25 -10.09 -12.07
C GLY A 232 -7.86 -10.71 -11.98
N VAL A 233 -7.01 -10.49 -12.99
CA VAL A 233 -5.62 -10.97 -13.02
C VAL A 233 -4.79 -10.19 -12.01
N LYS A 234 -4.41 -10.86 -10.91
CA LYS A 234 -3.53 -10.29 -9.86
C LYS A 234 -2.05 -10.53 -10.11
N TYR A 235 -1.68 -11.45 -10.99
CA TYR A 235 -0.30 -11.73 -11.35
C TYR A 235 -0.16 -11.88 -12.84
N VAL A 236 0.87 -11.25 -13.41
CA VAL A 236 1.21 -11.40 -14.82
C VAL A 236 2.47 -12.22 -14.94
N THR A 237 2.43 -13.23 -15.81
CA THR A 237 3.54 -14.17 -16.03
C THR A 237 4.17 -13.92 -17.41
N PRO A 238 5.41 -14.36 -17.64
CA PRO A 238 6.00 -14.35 -18.99
C PRO A 238 5.07 -15.04 -20.00
N GLY A 239 4.92 -14.43 -21.18
CA GLY A 239 3.99 -14.88 -22.23
C GLY A 239 2.62 -14.21 -22.20
N MET A 240 2.22 -13.57 -21.09
CA MET A 240 1.00 -12.73 -21.07
C MET A 240 1.26 -11.40 -21.79
N LYS A 241 0.24 -10.89 -22.50
CA LYS A 241 0.31 -9.56 -23.15
C LYS A 241 0.57 -8.47 -22.12
N ALA A 242 -0.17 -8.48 -21.00
CA ALA A 242 0.03 -7.56 -19.88
C ALA A 242 1.47 -7.55 -19.34
N HIS A 243 2.13 -8.71 -19.19
CA HIS A 243 3.54 -8.78 -18.74
C HIS A 243 4.47 -8.01 -19.69
N ASN A 244 4.32 -8.23 -21.01
CA ASN A 244 5.12 -7.54 -22.02
C ASN A 244 4.83 -6.03 -22.06
N TYR A 245 3.61 -5.62 -21.73
CA TYR A 245 3.21 -4.23 -21.78
C TYR A 245 3.61 -3.44 -20.54
N LEU A 246 3.68 -4.04 -19.35
CA LEU A 246 4.14 -3.35 -18.13
C LEU A 246 5.57 -2.79 -18.29
N GLY A 247 6.51 -3.58 -18.82
CA GLY A 247 7.87 -3.10 -19.09
C GLY A 247 7.90 -1.98 -20.14
N LYS A 248 7.05 -2.05 -21.16
CA LYS A 248 6.94 -1.00 -22.19
C LYS A 248 6.34 0.28 -21.63
N ILE A 249 5.31 0.19 -20.77
CA ILE A 249 4.71 1.34 -20.08
C ILE A 249 5.77 2.11 -19.32
N GLN A 250 6.60 1.43 -18.52
CA GLN A 250 7.69 2.08 -17.77
C GLN A 250 8.72 2.76 -18.68
N ASN A 251 9.06 2.14 -19.82
CA ASN A 251 9.98 2.74 -20.79
C ASN A 251 9.38 4.00 -21.44
N HIS A 252 8.10 3.97 -21.81
CA HIS A 252 7.42 5.14 -22.38
C HIS A 252 7.27 6.27 -21.36
N VAL A 253 6.97 5.95 -20.09
CA VAL A 253 6.96 6.93 -18.98
C VAL A 253 8.32 7.63 -18.87
N LYS A 254 9.42 6.87 -18.82
CA LYS A 254 10.78 7.42 -18.77
C LYS A 254 11.11 8.26 -20.00
N ALA A 255 10.76 7.79 -21.20
CA ALA A 255 11.01 8.51 -22.45
C ALA A 255 10.30 9.86 -22.49
N ILE A 256 9.04 9.92 -22.03
CA ILE A 256 8.29 11.16 -21.87
C ILE A 256 9.02 12.10 -20.91
N GLN A 257 9.44 11.60 -19.74
CA GLN A 257 10.14 12.43 -18.75
C GLN A 257 11.43 13.06 -19.31
N VAL A 258 12.26 12.27 -20.00
CA VAL A 258 13.50 12.76 -20.63
C VAL A 258 13.21 13.89 -21.63
N GLN A 259 12.14 13.76 -22.43
CA GLN A 259 11.76 14.78 -23.40
C GLN A 259 11.25 16.07 -22.73
N ILE A 260 10.54 15.94 -21.60
CA ILE A 260 10.09 17.08 -20.79
C ILE A 260 11.29 17.84 -20.22
N ASP A 261 12.30 17.11 -19.71
CA ASP A 261 13.49 17.71 -19.14
C ASP A 261 14.34 18.42 -20.22
N GLU A 262 14.50 17.80 -21.40
CA GLU A 262 15.18 18.41 -22.54
C GLU A 262 14.47 19.68 -23.02
N PHE A 263 13.13 19.66 -23.06
CA PHE A 263 12.32 20.83 -23.37
C PHE A 263 12.57 21.99 -22.40
N ASN A 264 12.43 21.74 -21.09
CA ASN A 264 12.61 22.77 -20.07
C ASN A 264 14.01 23.40 -20.11
N SER A 265 15.02 22.60 -20.47
CA SER A 265 16.39 23.09 -20.67
C SER A 265 16.49 24.01 -21.89
N LYS A 266 15.96 23.59 -23.05
CA LYS A 266 16.05 24.36 -24.30
C LYS A 266 15.17 25.61 -24.31
N SER A 267 14.01 25.58 -23.66
CA SER A 267 13.14 26.76 -23.59
C SER A 267 13.74 27.88 -22.74
N LYS A 268 14.55 27.53 -21.73
CA LYS A 268 15.27 28.52 -20.91
C LYS A 268 16.29 29.33 -21.73
N THR A 269 17.04 28.67 -22.62
CA THR A 269 17.97 29.32 -23.57
C THR A 269 17.34 30.22 -24.63
N LEU A 270 16.01 30.22 -24.77
CA LEU A 270 15.29 31.13 -25.67
C LEU A 270 14.85 32.43 -24.95
N ILE A 271 14.65 32.35 -23.62
CA ILE A 271 14.14 33.46 -22.78
C ILE A 271 15.26 34.41 -22.35
N ASP A 272 16.49 33.90 -22.23
CA ASP A 272 17.70 34.66 -21.91
C ASP A 272 18.42 35.16 -23.18
#